data_AF-A0A955V4H4-F1
#
_entry.id   AF-A0A955V4H4-F1
#
_cell.length_a   1.000
_cell.length_b   1.000
_cell.length_c   1.000
_cell.angle_alpha   90.00
_cell.angle_beta   90.00
_cell.angle_gamma   90.00
#
_symmetry.space_group_name_H-M   'P 1'
#
loop_
_entity.id
_entity.type
_entity.pdbx_description
1 polymer ?
#
loop_
_entity_poly.entity_id
_entity_poly.type
_entity_poly.pdbx_seq_one_letter_code
_entity_poly.pdbx_strand_id
1 'polypeptide(L)'
;MDEPRPTHRTAAELEAGLGEILRSPPSAGDVRMIVRRPARDERETVAVGQLDPEEGLVGDSFRARELAKRPAARPEIQLTLMNARAIALIAGDEARWPLAGDQLYVDLDLSWENLPP
;
A
#
# COMPACT_ATOMS: atom_id res chain seq x y z
N MET A 1 -24.87 12.98 -7.83
CA MET A 1 -24.95 11.97 -6.76
C MET A 1 -24.15 12.53 -5.61
N ASP A 2 -24.74 12.67 -4.43
CA ASP A 2 -24.04 13.17 -3.25
C ASP A 2 -23.12 12.04 -2.78
N GLU A 3 -21.81 12.21 -2.97
CA GLU A 3 -20.82 11.23 -2.52
C GLU A 3 -20.92 11.16 -0.99
N PRO A 4 -21.08 9.97 -0.38
CA PRO A 4 -21.18 9.89 1.07
C PRO A 4 -19.95 10.52 1.71
N ARG A 5 -20.15 11.54 2.55
CA ARG A 5 -19.06 12.23 3.25
C ARG A 5 -18.16 11.19 3.95
N PRO A 6 -16.84 11.23 3.73
CA PRO A 6 -15.93 10.28 4.36
C PRO A 6 -16.06 10.38 5.88
N THR A 7 -16.44 9.28 6.51
CA THR A 7 -16.48 9.19 7.97
C THR A 7 -15.05 9.04 8.47
N HIS A 8 -14.54 10.03 9.19
CA HIS A 8 -13.25 9.93 9.85
C HIS A 8 -13.41 9.16 11.16
N ARG A 9 -12.57 8.12 11.35
CA ARG A 9 -12.51 7.42 12.63
C ARG A 9 -11.84 8.29 13.69
N THR A 10 -12.34 8.19 14.90
CA THR A 10 -11.73 8.77 16.09
C THR A 10 -10.48 7.99 16.48
N ALA A 11 -9.60 8.61 17.28
CA ALA A 11 -8.43 7.94 17.83
C ALA A 11 -8.82 6.66 18.62
N ALA A 12 -9.88 6.72 19.43
CA ALA A 12 -10.36 5.58 20.21
C ALA A 12 -10.80 4.40 19.31
N GLU A 13 -11.45 4.68 18.17
CA GLU A 13 -11.83 3.63 17.21
C GLU A 13 -10.61 3.02 16.51
N LEU A 14 -9.57 3.82 16.23
CA LEU A 14 -8.32 3.32 15.67
C LEU A 14 -7.55 2.46 16.69
N GLU A 15 -7.46 2.92 17.94
CA GLU A 15 -6.84 2.16 19.03
C GLU A 15 -7.56 0.83 19.29
N ALA A 16 -8.90 0.83 19.26
CA ALA A 16 -9.69 -0.39 19.41
C ALA A 16 -9.42 -1.42 18.30
N GLY A 17 -9.03 -0.97 17.09
CA GLY A 17 -8.69 -1.82 15.96
C GLY A 17 -7.24 -2.33 15.96
N LEU A 18 -6.35 -1.75 16.77
CA LEU A 18 -4.92 -2.07 16.76
C LEU A 18 -4.63 -3.55 17.02
N GLY A 19 -5.40 -4.18 17.92
CA GLY A 19 -5.24 -5.59 18.25
C GLY A 19 -5.46 -6.54 17.06
N GLU A 20 -6.27 -6.15 16.07
CA GLU A 20 -6.44 -6.94 14.83
C GLU A 20 -5.24 -6.77 13.89
N ILE A 21 -4.67 -5.57 13.80
CA ILE A 21 -3.48 -5.30 12.98
C ILE A 21 -2.28 -6.11 13.49
N LEU A 22 -2.09 -6.14 14.82
CA LEU A 22 -1.00 -6.88 15.47
C LEU A 22 -1.13 -8.40 15.34
N ARG A 23 -2.27 -8.93 14.88
CA ARG A 23 -2.46 -10.36 14.58
C ARG A 23 -2.07 -10.73 13.14
N SER A 24 -1.48 -9.81 12.38
CA SER A 24 -0.96 -10.13 11.05
C SER A 24 0.09 -11.24 11.15
N PRO A 25 0.11 -12.19 10.19
CA PRO A 25 1.02 -13.32 10.28
C PRO A 25 2.47 -12.87 10.07
N PRO A 26 3.45 -13.46 10.79
CA PRO A 26 4.86 -13.10 10.61
C PRO A 26 5.44 -13.61 9.28
N SER A 27 4.86 -14.66 8.71
CA SER A 27 5.30 -15.23 7.44
C SER A 27 4.13 -15.82 6.67
N ALA A 28 4.34 -16.10 5.38
CA ALA A 28 3.32 -16.68 4.49
C ALA A 28 2.00 -15.88 4.45
N GLY A 29 2.11 -14.55 4.47
CA GLY A 29 0.98 -13.63 4.33
C GLY A 29 0.47 -13.53 2.89
N ASP A 30 -0.75 -13.00 2.75
CA ASP A 30 -1.41 -12.83 1.46
C ASP A 30 -1.16 -11.43 0.86
N VAL A 31 -0.98 -11.36 -0.46
CA VAL A 31 -1.16 -10.09 -1.20
C VAL A 31 -2.65 -9.93 -1.47
N ARG A 32 -3.27 -8.96 -0.79
CA ARG A 32 -4.72 -8.68 -0.89
C ARG A 32 -5.07 -7.79 -2.07
N MET A 33 -4.19 -6.85 -2.43
CA MET A 33 -4.43 -5.94 -3.55
C MET A 33 -3.10 -5.43 -4.12
N ILE A 34 -3.06 -5.26 -5.45
CA ILE A 34 -1.93 -4.66 -6.18
C ILE A 34 -2.44 -3.40 -6.88
N VAL A 35 -1.81 -2.26 -6.61
CA VAL A 35 -2.16 -0.97 -7.20
C VAL A 35 -0.94 -0.36 -7.87
N ARG A 36 -1.10 0.01 -9.14
CA ARG A 36 -0.14 0.83 -9.88
C ARG A 36 -0.59 2.29 -9.84
N ARG A 37 0.38 3.19 -9.93
CA ARG A 37 0.19 4.65 -10.04
C ARG A 37 0.81 5.13 -11.35
N PRO A 38 0.16 4.96 -12.51
CA PRO A 38 0.76 5.26 -13.81
C PRO A 38 1.12 6.74 -13.97
N ALA A 39 0.30 7.62 -13.39
CA ALA A 39 0.51 9.06 -13.37
C ALA A 39 0.01 9.70 -12.08
N ARG A 40 0.13 11.03 -12.00
CA ARG A 40 -0.43 11.82 -10.89
C ARG A 40 -1.93 11.56 -10.79
N ASP A 41 -2.42 11.31 -9.58
CA ASP A 41 -3.84 11.09 -9.27
C ASP A 41 -4.49 9.85 -9.94
N GLU A 42 -3.74 9.08 -10.73
CA GLU A 42 -4.21 7.83 -11.33
C GLU A 42 -3.92 6.62 -10.44
N ARG A 43 -4.88 5.69 -10.38
CA ARG A 43 -4.76 4.41 -9.69
C ARG A 43 -5.31 3.31 -10.58
N GLU A 44 -4.54 2.24 -10.73
CA GLU A 44 -4.96 1.05 -11.46
C GLU A 44 -4.79 -0.17 -10.55
N THR A 45 -5.89 -0.86 -10.26
CA THR A 45 -5.84 -2.13 -9.50
C THR A 45 -5.67 -3.28 -10.49
N VAL A 46 -4.70 -4.16 -10.24
CA VAL A 46 -4.39 -5.30 -11.12
C VAL A 46 -4.45 -6.61 -10.35
N ALA A 47 -4.89 -7.67 -11.03
CA ALA A 47 -4.88 -9.02 -10.47
C ALA A 47 -3.46 -9.61 -10.38
N VAL A 48 -2.56 -9.20 -11.30
CA VAL A 48 -1.19 -9.68 -11.38
C VAL A 48 -0.25 -8.51 -11.67
N GLY A 49 0.83 -8.41 -10.89
CA GLY A 49 1.92 -7.45 -11.08
C GLY A 49 3.22 -8.15 -11.45
N GLN A 50 4.02 -7.52 -12.32
CA GLN A 50 5.39 -7.93 -12.60
C GLN A 50 6.35 -7.03 -11.83
N LEU A 51 7.33 -7.62 -11.16
CA LEU A 51 8.44 -6.92 -10.52
C LEU A 51 9.67 -6.98 -11.42
N ASP A 52 10.35 -5.85 -11.54
CA ASP A 52 11.58 -5.69 -12.32
C ASP A 52 12.63 -4.94 -11.49
N PRO A 53 13.92 -5.37 -11.51
CA PRO A 53 14.97 -4.73 -10.72
C PRO A 53 15.27 -3.27 -11.08
N GLU A 54 14.87 -2.78 -12.25
CA GLU A 54 15.05 -1.39 -12.66
C GLU A 54 13.74 -0.60 -12.56
N GLU A 55 12.63 -1.18 -13.05
CA GLU A 55 11.33 -0.51 -13.13
C GLU A 55 10.51 -0.57 -11.83
N GLY A 56 10.84 -1.49 -10.91
CA GLY A 56 10.03 -1.76 -9.72
C GLY A 56 8.77 -2.54 -10.11
N LEU A 57 7.59 -2.10 -9.62
CA LEU A 57 6.32 -2.63 -10.11
C LEU A 57 6.06 -2.09 -11.52
N VAL A 58 6.19 -2.94 -12.54
CA VAL A 58 5.99 -2.56 -13.95
C VAL A 58 4.61 -1.94 -14.13
N GLY A 59 4.55 -0.75 -14.73
CA GLY A 59 3.35 0.07 -14.90
C GLY A 59 3.10 1.12 -13.80
N ASP A 60 3.87 1.11 -12.72
CA ASP A 60 3.91 2.21 -11.75
C ASP A 60 4.83 3.35 -12.23
N SER A 61 4.58 4.58 -11.77
CA SER A 61 5.40 5.75 -12.08
C SER A 61 6.68 5.89 -11.23
N PHE A 62 6.98 4.95 -10.33
CA PHE A 62 8.14 4.98 -9.43
C PHE A 62 9.41 5.47 -10.13
N ARG A 63 9.87 4.78 -11.18
CA ARG A 63 11.15 5.06 -11.82
C ARG A 63 11.19 6.45 -12.45
N ALA A 64 10.15 6.78 -13.23
CA ALA A 64 10.02 8.09 -13.85
C ALA A 64 10.00 9.23 -12.81
N ARG A 65 9.27 9.04 -11.70
CA ARG A 65 9.20 10.00 -10.60
C ARG A 65 10.53 10.21 -9.89
N GLU A 66 11.33 9.15 -9.76
CA GLU A 66 12.64 9.23 -9.11
C GLU A 66 13.68 9.89 -10.02
N LEU A 67 13.71 9.53 -11.30
CA LEU A 67 14.60 10.16 -12.29
C LEU A 67 14.29 11.65 -12.49
N ALA A 68 13.04 12.06 -12.33
CA ALA A 68 12.67 13.48 -12.33
C ALA A 68 13.27 14.27 -11.16
N LYS A 69 13.61 13.60 -10.06
CA LYS A 69 14.14 14.24 -8.83
C LYS A 69 15.65 14.12 -8.69
N ARG A 70 16.26 13.12 -9.33
CA ARG A 70 17.69 12.83 -9.17
C ARG A 70 18.23 11.98 -10.33
N PRO A 71 19.56 11.89 -10.51
CA PRO A 71 20.16 11.21 -11.67
C PRO A 71 19.92 9.69 -11.75
N ALA A 72 19.64 9.02 -10.63
CA ALA A 72 19.45 7.57 -10.57
C ALA A 72 18.32 7.19 -9.61
N ALA A 73 17.48 6.23 -10.03
CA ALA A 73 16.43 5.67 -9.18
C ALA A 73 17.05 4.88 -8.01
N ARG A 74 16.41 4.97 -6.84
CA ARG A 74 16.86 4.31 -5.61
C ARG A 74 16.21 2.93 -5.47
N PRO A 75 16.95 1.82 -5.55
CA PRO A 75 16.36 0.48 -5.49
C PRO A 75 15.62 0.23 -4.16
N GLU A 76 16.08 0.82 -3.06
CA GLU A 76 15.55 0.62 -1.70
C GLU A 76 14.12 1.16 -1.48
N ILE A 77 13.55 1.91 -2.44
CA ILE A 77 12.19 2.47 -2.36
C ILE A 77 11.35 2.14 -3.60
N GLN A 78 11.71 1.07 -4.32
CA GLN A 78 11.00 0.60 -5.51
C GLN A 78 9.56 0.16 -5.26
N LEU A 79 9.29 -0.32 -4.05
CA LEU A 79 8.01 -0.86 -3.63
C LEU A 79 7.54 -0.20 -2.35
N THR A 80 6.25 0.08 -2.28
CA THR A 80 5.58 0.47 -1.03
C THR A 80 4.54 -0.58 -0.65
N LEU A 81 4.54 -0.94 0.64
CA LEU A 81 3.66 -1.94 1.22
C LEU A 81 2.76 -1.27 2.24
N MET A 82 1.50 -1.68 2.27
CA MET A 82 0.53 -1.29 3.29
C MET A 82 -0.08 -2.54 3.92
N ASN A 83 -0.19 -2.58 5.25
CA ASN A 83 -0.83 -3.70 5.92
C ASN A 83 -2.34 -3.68 5.62
N ALA A 84 -2.88 -4.80 5.14
CA ALA A 84 -4.27 -4.94 4.70
C ALA A 84 -5.27 -4.66 5.84
N ARG A 85 -4.95 -5.10 7.07
CA ARG A 85 -5.81 -4.88 8.24
C ARG A 85 -5.78 -3.41 8.67
N ALA A 86 -4.62 -2.77 8.58
CA ALA A 86 -4.48 -1.35 8.87
C ALA A 86 -5.29 -0.49 7.88
N ILE A 87 -5.22 -0.78 6.57
CA ILE A 87 -5.99 -0.02 5.59
C ILE A 87 -7.50 -0.31 5.71
N ALA A 88 -7.90 -1.54 6.05
CA ALA A 88 -9.31 -1.87 6.33
C ALA A 88 -9.85 -1.03 7.50
N LEU A 89 -9.02 -0.80 8.52
CA LEU A 89 -9.38 0.05 9.65
C LEU A 89 -9.48 1.52 9.20
N ILE A 90 -8.49 2.07 8.49
CA ILE A 90 -8.45 3.48 8.12
C ILE A 90 -9.49 3.83 7.03
N ALA A 91 -9.44 3.09 5.92
CA ALA A 91 -10.21 3.35 4.72
C ALA A 91 -11.52 2.57 4.66
N GLY A 92 -11.81 1.66 5.59
CA GLY A 92 -13.05 0.88 5.57
C GLY A 92 -13.19 0.07 4.28
N ASP A 93 -14.19 0.41 3.47
CA ASP A 93 -14.44 -0.19 2.15
C ASP A 93 -13.16 -0.37 1.31
N GLU A 94 -12.97 -1.60 0.83
CA GLU A 94 -11.85 -2.02 0.00
C GLU A 94 -11.73 -1.20 -1.29
N ALA A 95 -12.84 -0.72 -1.85
CA ALA A 95 -12.84 0.15 -3.02
C ALA A 95 -12.07 1.47 -2.80
N ARG A 96 -11.87 1.87 -1.54
CA ARG A 96 -11.14 3.10 -1.17
C ARG A 96 -9.66 2.86 -0.90
N TRP A 97 -9.21 1.61 -0.76
CA TRP A 97 -7.82 1.31 -0.43
C TRP A 97 -6.81 1.90 -1.43
N PRO A 98 -7.03 1.86 -2.76
CA PRO A 98 -6.09 2.44 -3.73
C PRO A 98 -5.78 3.93 -3.52
N LEU A 99 -6.66 4.67 -2.83
CA LEU A 99 -6.47 6.08 -2.54
C LEU A 99 -5.32 6.36 -1.57
N ALA A 100 -4.92 5.37 -0.74
CA ALA A 100 -3.76 5.50 0.16
C ALA A 100 -2.43 5.65 -0.60
N GLY A 101 -2.39 5.18 -1.85
CA GLY A 101 -1.25 5.36 -2.73
C GLY A 101 -0.12 4.36 -2.52
N ASP A 102 -0.36 3.28 -1.79
CA ASP A 102 0.56 2.15 -1.70
C ASP A 102 0.39 1.14 -2.83
N GLN A 103 1.46 0.39 -3.15
CA GLN A 103 1.47 -0.54 -4.29
C GLN A 103 0.99 -1.93 -3.91
N LEU A 104 1.43 -2.48 -2.78
CA LEU A 104 1.09 -3.83 -2.34
C LEU A 104 0.38 -3.77 -0.99
N TYR A 105 -0.88 -4.20 -0.95
CA TYR A 105 -1.62 -4.34 0.30
C TYR A 105 -1.51 -5.78 0.77
N VAL A 106 -0.86 -6.00 1.90
CA VAL A 106 -0.45 -7.32 2.36
C VAL A 106 -0.99 -7.64 3.75
N ASP A 107 -1.47 -8.86 3.95
CA ASP A 107 -1.81 -9.41 5.26
C ASP A 107 -0.55 -10.08 5.84
N LEU A 108 0.37 -9.26 6.31
CA LEU A 108 1.70 -9.64 6.81
C LEU A 108 2.12 -8.69 7.93
N ASP A 109 2.80 -9.20 8.94
CA ASP A 109 3.44 -8.36 9.95
C ASP A 109 4.57 -7.54 9.30
N LEU A 110 4.37 -6.22 9.24
CA LEU A 110 5.33 -5.26 8.70
C LEU A 110 6.19 -4.61 9.80
N SER A 111 6.21 -5.18 11.00
CA SER A 111 7.05 -4.71 12.10
C SER A 111 8.54 -4.82 11.77
N TRP A 112 9.35 -3.96 12.41
CA TRP A 112 10.81 -4.01 12.31
C TRP A 112 11.41 -5.32 12.81
N GLU A 113 10.74 -5.99 13.76
CA GLU A 113 11.18 -7.29 14.27
C GLU A 113 10.99 -8.40 13.22
N ASN A 114 9.93 -8.31 12.41
CA ASN A 114 9.61 -9.31 11.40
C ASN A 114 10.26 -9.04 10.04
N LEU A 115 10.34 -7.77 9.62
CA LEU A 115 10.95 -7.32 8.37
C LEU A 115 12.09 -6.32 8.65
N PRO A 116 13.29 -6.80 9.02
CA PRO A 116 14.44 -5.94 9.24
C PRO A 116 14.94 -5.30 7.90
N PRO A 117 15.62 -4.14 7.96
CA PRO A 117 16.12 -3.41 6.79
C PRO A 117 17.32 -4.09 6.10
#